data_AF-A0A950URI3-F1
#
_entry.id   AF-A0A950URI3-F1
#
_cell.length_a   1.000
_cell.length_b   1.000
_cell.length_c   1.000
_cell.angle_alpha   90.00
_cell.angle_beta   90.00
_cell.angle_gamma   90.00
#
_symmetry.space_group_name_H-M   'P 1'
#
loop_
_entity.id
_entity.type
_entity.pdbx_description
1 polymer ?
#
loop_
_entity_poly.entity_id
_entity_poly.type
_entity_poly.pdbx_seq_one_letter_code
_entity_poly.pdbx_strand_id
1 'polypeptide(L)' 'TREIAIPTIGIGASAECDGQILVMEDMLGLNPNPPKFVRQYASLGGEIEKAVKAYAHDVRERRFPGIENVYQMKKTA' A
#
# COMPACT_ATOMS: atom_id res chain seq x y z
N THR A 1 -16.65 -11.22 23.80
CA THR A 1 -17.65 -11.64 22.80
C THR A 1 -18.92 -12.18 23.44
N ARG A 2 -18.85 -13.18 24.32
CA ARG A 2 -20.03 -13.94 24.79
C ARG A 2 -20.97 -13.22 25.78
N GLU A 3 -20.63 -12.02 26.23
CA GLU A 3 -21.37 -11.29 27.28
C GLU A 3 -22.26 -10.15 26.74
N ILE A 4 -22.03 -9.70 25.50
CA ILE A 4 -22.77 -8.58 24.90
C ILE A 4 -23.33 -9.01 23.54
N ALA A 5 -24.49 -8.47 23.18
CA ALA A 5 -25.20 -8.88 21.95
C ALA A 5 -24.66 -8.21 20.68
N ILE A 6 -23.98 -7.07 20.79
CA ILE A 6 -23.42 -6.38 19.62
C ILE A 6 -22.13 -7.06 19.15
N PRO A 7 -21.83 -7.09 17.83
CA PRO A 7 -20.59 -7.65 17.31
C PRO A 7 -19.35 -6.93 17.85
N THR A 8 -18.28 -7.69 18.10
CA THR A 8 -16.98 -7.20 18.54
C THR A 8 -15.95 -7.31 17.42
N ILE A 9 -15.17 -6.25 17.21
CA ILE A 9 -14.09 -6.22 16.21
C ILE A 9 -12.75 -6.17 16.95
N GLY A 10 -11.92 -7.20 16.76
CA GLY A 10 -10.64 -7.34 17.43
C GLY A 10 -9.46 -6.85 16.59
N ILE A 11 -8.44 -6.31 17.26
CA ILE A 11 -7.09 -6.12 16.72
C ILE A 11 -6.11 -6.64 17.78
N GLY A 12 -5.44 -7.76 17.49
CA GLY A 12 -4.58 -8.44 18.47
C GLY A 12 -5.32 -9.00 19.69
N ALA A 13 -6.64 -9.21 19.60
CA ALA A 13 -7.52 -9.56 20.71
C ALA A 13 -8.08 -11.00 20.66
N SER A 14 -7.35 -11.93 20.03
CA SER A 14 -7.77 -13.32 19.73
C SER A 14 -8.72 -13.46 18.53
N ALA A 15 -8.81 -14.68 18.00
CA ALA A 15 -9.75 -15.08 16.96
C ALA A 15 -11.20 -15.24 17.48
N GLU A 16 -11.42 -15.12 18.80
CA GLU A 16 -12.75 -15.21 19.42
C GLU A 16 -13.60 -13.94 19.26
N CYS A 17 -13.08 -12.85 18.66
CA CYS A 17 -13.91 -11.70 18.26
C CYS A 17 -14.69 -12.02 16.98
N ASP A 18 -15.88 -11.44 16.81
CA ASP A 18 -16.78 -11.70 15.68
C ASP A 18 -16.23 -11.21 14.34
N GLY A 19 -15.38 -10.19 14.39
CA GLY A 19 -14.60 -9.72 13.25
C GLY A 19 -13.20 -9.28 13.66
N GLN A 20 -12.38 -9.01 12.67
CA GLN A 20 -10.99 -8.60 12.87
C GLN A 20 -10.68 -7.36 12.04
N ILE A 21 -9.80 -6.52 12.55
CA ILE A 21 -9.25 -5.36 11.84
C ILE A 21 -7.73 -5.32 12.01
N LEU A 22 -7.06 -4.78 10.99
CA LEU A 22 -5.64 -4.45 11.01
C LEU A 22 -5.48 -3.08 10.33
N VAL A 23 -4.40 -2.38 10.68
CA VAL A 23 -3.98 -1.18 9.94
C VAL A 23 -3.49 -1.60 8.55
N MET A 24 -3.93 -0.89 7.52
CA MET A 24 -3.63 -1.24 6.12
C MET A 24 -2.12 -1.19 5.86
N GLU A 25 -1.45 -0.15 6.35
CA GLU A 25 -0.01 0.05 6.19
C GLU A 25 0.79 -1.09 6.83
N ASP A 26 0.36 -1.57 8.00
CA ASP A 26 0.99 -2.70 8.69
C ASP A 26 0.79 -4.00 7.90
N MET A 27 -0.44 -4.28 7.46
CA MET A 27 -0.73 -5.52 6.72
C MET A 27 -0.05 -5.56 5.35
N LEU A 28 0.15 -4.39 4.71
CA LEU A 28 0.76 -4.28 3.39
C LEU A 28 2.29 -4.13 3.43
N GLY A 29 2.90 -4.15 4.61
CA GLY A 29 4.35 -4.08 4.76
C GLY A 29 4.93 -2.69 4.47
N LEU A 30 4.18 -1.63 4.78
CA LEU A 30 4.64 -0.24 4.71
C LEU A 30 5.24 0.24 6.03
N ASN A 31 4.82 -0.36 7.16
CA ASN A 31 5.46 -0.15 8.45
C ASN A 31 6.65 -1.13 8.62
N PRO A 32 7.89 -0.64 8.81
CA PRO A 32 9.06 -1.50 8.99
C PRO A 32 9.05 -2.28 10.31
N ASN A 33 8.31 -1.83 11.32
CA ASN A 33 8.23 -2.45 12.64
C ASN A 33 6.76 -2.61 13.07
N PRO A 34 5.98 -3.50 12.41
CA PRO A 34 4.58 -3.68 12.75
C PRO A 34 4.42 -4.35 14.13
N PRO A 35 3.29 -4.14 14.83
CA PRO A 35 2.97 -4.88 16.05
C PRO A 35 2.98 -6.41 15.85
N LYS A 36 3.31 -7.16 16.90
CA LYS A 36 3.46 -8.63 16.86
C LYS A 36 2.25 -9.41 16.33
N PHE A 37 1.04 -8.86 16.45
CA PHE A 37 -0.19 -9.52 16.04
C PHE A 37 -0.49 -9.34 14.55
N VAL A 38 0.28 -8.51 13.85
CA VAL A 38 0.09 -8.24 12.43
C VAL A 38 0.65 -9.42 11.63
N ARG A 39 -0.18 -9.94 10.73
CA ARG A 39 0.28 -10.75 9.61
C ARG A 39 0.46 -9.83 8.40
N GLN A 40 1.67 -9.76 7.87
CA GLN A 40 1.91 -9.11 6.58
C GLN A 40 1.37 -9.98 5.45
N TYR A 41 0.59 -9.38 4.56
CA TYR A 41 0.03 -9.99 3.36
C TYR A 41 0.75 -9.53 2.08
N ALA A 42 1.53 -8.44 2.15
CA ALA A 42 2.37 -7.96 1.07
C ALA A 42 3.64 -7.31 1.63
N SER A 43 4.63 -7.11 0.77
CA SER A 43 5.87 -6.35 1.04
C SER A 43 5.92 -5.13 0.13
N LEU A 44 4.93 -4.25 0.25
CA LEU A 44 4.79 -3.11 -0.67
C LEU A 44 5.87 -2.04 -0.46
N GLY A 45 6.45 -1.92 0.73
CA GLY A 45 7.50 -0.93 0.98
C GLY A 45 8.67 -1.06 -0.01
N GLY A 46 9.13 -2.30 -0.24
CA GLY A 46 10.21 -2.57 -1.20
C GLY A 46 9.80 -2.34 -2.65
N GLU A 47 8.56 -2.68 -3.03
CA GLU A 47 8.06 -2.46 -4.39
C GLU A 47 7.88 -0.97 -4.70
N ILE A 48 7.39 -0.19 -3.73
CA ILE A 48 7.30 1.27 -3.83
C ILE A 48 8.71 1.87 -3.98
N GLU A 49 9.66 1.43 -3.17
CA GLU A 49 11.05 1.92 -3.25
C GLU A 49 11.66 1.65 -4.63
N LYS A 50 11.49 0.45 -5.17
CA LYS A 50 11.93 0.09 -6.54
C LYS A 50 11.26 0.98 -7.59
N ALA A 51 9.95 1.15 -7.52
CA ALA A 51 9.19 1.96 -8.48
C ALA A 51 9.64 3.43 -8.47
N VAL A 52 9.81 4.01 -7.28
CA VAL A 52 10.28 5.40 -7.12
C VAL A 52 11.71 5.56 -7.65
N LYS A 53 12.60 4.59 -7.39
CA LYS A 53 13.97 4.60 -7.93
C LYS A 53 13.97 4.50 -9.46
N ALA A 54 13.16 3.61 -10.03
CA ALA A 54 13.04 3.46 -11.48
C ALA A 54 12.53 4.75 -12.14
N TYR A 55 11.46 5.33 -11.60
CA TYR A 55 10.94 6.62 -12.06
C TYR A 55 12.01 7.73 -11.98
N ALA A 56 12.70 7.86 -10.84
CA ALA A 56 13.72 8.87 -10.66
C ALA A 56 14.92 8.67 -11.60
N HIS A 57 15.25 7.42 -11.94
CA HIS A 57 16.25 7.09 -12.95
C HIS A 57 15.79 7.54 -14.35
N ASP A 58 14.56 7.19 -14.74
CA ASP A 58 14.02 7.56 -16.06
C ASP A 58 13.90 9.08 -16.25
N VAL A 59 13.59 9.83 -15.19
CA VAL A 59 13.61 11.30 -15.22
C VAL A 59 15.03 11.85 -15.42
N ARG A 60 16.02 11.32 -14.68
CA ARG A 60 17.43 11.78 -14.81
C ARG A 60 18.00 11.49 -16.20
N GLU A 61 17.67 10.34 -16.77
CA GLU A 61 18.07 9.94 -18.12
C GLU A 61 17.21 10.57 -19.22
N ARG A 62 16.23 11.41 -18.87
CA ARG A 62 15.25 12.00 -19.80
C ARG A 62 14.51 10.97 -20.66
N ARG A 63 14.33 9.75 -20.13
CA ARG A 63 13.46 8.71 -20.72
C ARG A 63 11.99 8.94 -20.39
N PHE A 64 11.72 9.58 -19.24
CA PHE A 64 10.40 10.07 -18.87
C PHE A 64 10.40 11.60 -18.76
N PRO A 65 9.35 12.30 -19.24
CA PRO A 65 8.20 11.76 -19.99
C PRO A 65 8.58 11.35 -21.42
N GLY A 66 7.99 10.26 -21.91
CA GLY A 66 8.01 9.86 -23.32
C GLY A 66 6.95 10.59 -24.16
N ILE A 67 6.90 10.30 -25.46
CA ILE A 67 5.92 10.89 -26.41
C ILE A 67 4.49 10.53 -26.00
N GLU A 68 4.28 9.33 -25.45
CA GLU A 68 3.02 8.81 -24.94
C GLU A 68 2.57 9.49 -23.64
N ASN A 69 3.49 10.17 -22.93
CA ASN A 69 3.21 10.84 -21.67
C ASN A 69 3.01 12.36 -21.84
N VAL A 70 2.98 12.86 -23.07
CA VAL A 70 2.78 14.28 -23.37
C VAL A 70 1.58 14.48 -24.30
N TYR A 71 0.80 15.54 -24.05
CA TYR A 71 -0.26 15.95 -24.96
C TYR A 71 0.33 16.44 -26.28
N GLN A 72 -0.16 15.89 -27.40
CA GLN A 72 0.23 16.32 -28.74
C GLN A 72 -0.55 17.59 -29.10
N MET A 73 0.16 18.66 -29.50
CA MET A 73 -0.52 19.81 -30.09
C MET A 73 -1.14 19.39 -31.42
N LYS A 74 -2.47 19.57 -31.55
CA LYS A 74 -3.12 19.48 -32.85
C LYS A 74 -2.55 20.59 -33.73
N LYS A 75 -2.03 20.23 -34.91
CA LYS A 75 -1.70 21.24 -35.93
C LYS A 75 -3.00 21.97 -36.29
N THR A 76 -3.04 23.27 -36.03
CA THR A 76 -4.09 24.14 -36.55
C THR A 76 -4.01 24.13 -38.07
N ALA A 77 -5.15 23.86 -38.72
CA ALA A 77 -5.29 23.83 -40.18
C ALA A 77 -5.08 25.21 -40.80
#